data_AF-A0A520K0T4-F1
#
_entry.id   AF-A0A520K0T4-F1
#
_cell.length_a   1.000
_cell.length_b   1.000
_cell.length_c   1.000
_cell.angle_alpha   90.00
_cell.angle_beta   90.00
_cell.angle_gamma   90.00
#
_symmetry.space_group_name_H-M   'P 1'
#
loop_
_entity.id
_entity.type
_entity.pdbx_description
1 polymer ?
#
loop_
_entity_poly.entity_id
_entity_poly.type
_entity_poly.pdbx_seq_one_letter_code
_entity_poly.pdbx_strand_id
1 'polypeptide(L)'
;MAEYYSGLSVDNTLTFQVALVIGFLAVIACAAGILFQMSKWGYGSAGYGKNGQGGSIGAFLKLFLSQTFSKEHEQGVLTTFVMDILLQRRILKRSVLRWVMHITIFWGWIMLFLFSMGIFVVELLSKAGIYHAEVHPLVENFPLIVTLNSVFGYVLLVGVLIAIARRLFIKEVRDGNTFYDTFLIWGLFVIVITGFISEGIRYAGTEYATALTDFWSLGISNTASPPAALFHVVISLLFCVAMIPFTKYIHIIATPLSILAKGGGE
;
A
#
# COMPACT_ATOMS: atom_id res chain seq x y z
N MET A 1 -1.42 3.52 31.51
CA MET A 1 -2.27 4.00 30.40
C MET A 1 -2.31 2.84 29.42
N ALA A 2 -3.45 2.17 29.27
CA ALA A 2 -3.51 0.96 28.46
C ALA A 2 -3.22 1.30 26.98
N GLU A 3 -2.07 0.87 26.48
CA GLU A 3 -1.72 0.97 25.07
C GLU A 3 -2.58 -0.03 24.28
N TYR A 4 -3.24 0.43 23.23
CA TYR A 4 -4.07 -0.44 22.40
C TYR A 4 -3.51 -0.57 20.99
N TYR A 5 -4.08 -1.51 20.24
CA TYR A 5 -3.42 -2.18 19.14
C TYR A 5 -2.77 -1.28 18.07
N SER A 6 -3.33 -0.11 17.78
CA SER A 6 -2.81 0.83 16.79
C SER A 6 -1.68 1.74 17.30
N GLY A 7 -1.39 1.75 18.60
CA GLY A 7 -0.61 2.80 19.27
C GLY A 7 -1.47 4.03 19.59
N LEU A 8 -2.76 4.00 19.27
CA LEU A 8 -3.74 5.03 19.62
C LEU A 8 -4.44 4.59 20.91
N SER A 9 -4.76 5.53 21.81
CA SER A 9 -5.43 5.16 23.06
C SER A 9 -6.94 4.99 22.85
N VAL A 10 -7.52 4.01 23.54
CA VAL A 10 -8.95 3.62 23.43
C VAL A 10 -9.88 4.69 23.97
N ASP A 11 -9.39 5.56 24.86
CA ASP A 11 -10.15 6.51 25.68
C ASP A 11 -10.76 7.69 24.91
N ASN A 12 -11.03 7.56 23.60
CA ASN A 12 -11.33 8.69 22.72
C ASN A 12 -10.28 9.80 22.84
N THR A 13 -9.00 9.44 22.89
CA THR A 13 -7.98 10.47 22.80
C THR A 13 -7.99 11.10 21.42
N LEU A 14 -7.61 12.38 21.37
CA LEU A 14 -7.51 13.18 20.16
C LEU A 14 -6.76 12.44 19.04
N THR A 15 -5.76 11.64 19.38
CA THR A 15 -4.98 10.85 18.41
C THR A 15 -5.83 9.86 17.61
N PHE A 16 -6.67 9.06 18.28
CA PHE A 16 -7.53 8.09 17.60
C PHE A 16 -8.57 8.80 16.72
N GLN A 17 -9.21 9.85 17.24
CA GLN A 17 -10.20 10.61 16.48
C GLN A 17 -9.61 11.25 15.23
N VAL A 18 -8.40 11.82 15.33
CA VAL A 18 -7.70 12.41 14.18
C VAL A 18 -7.34 11.34 13.16
N ALA A 19 -6.79 10.21 13.60
CA ALA A 19 -6.47 9.09 12.69
C ALA A 19 -7.72 8.56 11.98
N LEU A 20 -8.85 8.43 12.69
CA LEU A 20 -10.12 7.98 12.14
C LEU A 20 -10.65 8.95 11.08
N VAL A 21 -10.72 10.25 11.39
CA VAL A 21 -11.21 11.28 10.47
C VAL A 21 -10.34 11.35 9.22
N ILE A 22 -9.01 11.37 9.39
CA ILE A 22 -8.07 11.41 8.26
C ILE A 22 -8.16 10.11 7.43
N GLY A 23 -8.34 8.96 8.08
CA GLY A 23 -8.57 7.68 7.43
C GLY A 23 -9.79 7.72 6.50
N PHE A 24 -10.93 8.17 6.99
CA PHE A 24 -12.13 8.30 6.17
C PHE A 24 -11.94 9.29 5.01
N LEU A 25 -11.35 10.47 5.27
CA LEU A 25 -11.08 11.45 4.23
C LEU A 25 -10.15 10.91 3.14
N ALA A 26 -9.08 10.19 3.52
CA ALA A 26 -8.14 9.58 2.59
C ALA A 26 -8.80 8.50 1.74
N VAL A 27 -9.62 7.63 2.34
CA VAL A 27 -10.37 6.58 1.62
C VAL A 27 -11.41 7.19 0.68
N ILE A 28 -12.15 8.22 1.11
CA ILE A 28 -13.13 8.91 0.27
C ILE A 28 -12.43 9.58 -0.91
N ALA A 29 -11.32 10.29 -0.69
CA ALA A 29 -10.53 10.91 -1.74
C ALA A 29 -9.98 9.88 -2.74
N CYS A 30 -9.46 8.76 -2.23
CA CYS A 30 -8.98 7.66 -3.05
C CYS A 30 -10.11 7.04 -3.89
N ALA A 31 -11.24 6.72 -3.29
CA ALA A 31 -12.40 6.14 -3.97
C ALA A 31 -12.97 7.08 -5.04
N ALA A 32 -13.20 8.36 -4.69
CA ALA A 32 -13.68 9.36 -5.63
C ALA A 32 -12.70 9.56 -6.81
N GLY A 33 -11.40 9.59 -6.52
CA GLY A 33 -10.37 9.68 -7.56
C GLY A 33 -10.33 8.44 -8.45
N ILE A 34 -10.47 7.23 -7.91
CA ILE A 34 -10.54 6.00 -8.72
C ILE A 34 -11.77 6.03 -9.64
N LEU A 35 -12.94 6.42 -9.12
CA LEU A 35 -14.17 6.55 -9.92
C LEU A 35 -14.02 7.59 -11.04
N PHE A 36 -13.35 8.71 -10.76
CA PHE A 36 -13.00 9.71 -11.76
C PHE A 36 -12.03 9.15 -12.84
N GLN A 37 -11.03 8.36 -12.45
CA GLN A 37 -10.14 7.74 -13.44
C GLN A 37 -10.87 6.69 -14.28
N MET A 38 -11.80 5.93 -13.70
CA MET A 38 -12.64 4.98 -14.44
C MET A 38 -13.56 5.67 -15.43
N SER A 39 -14.16 6.81 -15.07
CA SER A 39 -14.98 7.59 -16.03
C SER A 39 -14.13 8.11 -17.18
N LYS A 40 -12.90 8.56 -16.91
CA LYS A 40 -11.91 8.94 -17.92
C LYS A 40 -11.54 7.78 -18.84
N TRP A 41 -11.25 6.60 -18.30
CA TRP A 41 -10.95 5.41 -19.12
C TRP A 41 -12.16 4.97 -19.95
N GLY A 42 -13.38 5.21 -19.46
CA GLY A 42 -14.63 4.94 -20.15
C GLY A 42 -14.96 5.86 -21.33
N TYR A 43 -14.19 6.94 -21.56
CA TYR A 43 -14.40 7.75 -22.78
C TYR A 43 -14.09 6.96 -24.06
N GLY A 44 -13.16 6.01 -23.96
CA GLY A 44 -12.67 5.24 -25.10
C GLY A 44 -12.17 6.12 -26.25
N SER A 45 -11.92 5.48 -27.40
CA SER A 45 -11.78 6.14 -28.69
C SER A 45 -12.87 5.56 -29.59
N ALA A 46 -13.70 6.41 -30.21
CA ALA A 46 -14.62 5.98 -31.26
C ALA A 46 -13.90 5.72 -32.61
N GLY A 47 -12.57 5.78 -32.63
CA GLY A 47 -11.69 5.82 -33.80
C GLY A 47 -10.71 7.00 -33.75
N TYR A 48 -9.67 6.96 -34.57
CA TYR A 48 -8.70 8.07 -34.69
C TYR A 48 -9.43 9.33 -35.17
N GLY A 49 -9.31 10.44 -34.43
CA GLY A 49 -9.93 11.72 -34.78
C GLY A 49 -11.46 11.82 -34.56
N LYS A 50 -12.11 10.82 -33.95
CA LYS A 50 -13.54 10.89 -33.60
C LYS A 50 -13.77 11.32 -32.15
N ASN A 51 -14.90 11.99 -31.91
CA ASN A 51 -15.32 12.39 -30.57
C ASN A 51 -15.44 11.17 -29.64
N GLY A 52 -14.97 11.30 -28.40
CA GLY A 52 -15.10 10.26 -27.38
C GLY A 52 -16.56 9.98 -27.03
N GLN A 53 -16.88 8.77 -26.58
CA GLN A 53 -18.27 8.31 -26.33
C GLN A 53 -18.85 8.82 -24.99
N GLY A 54 -18.37 9.98 -24.49
CA GLY A 54 -18.99 10.64 -23.32
C GLY A 54 -18.74 9.97 -21.96
N GLY A 55 -17.60 9.30 -21.76
CA GLY A 55 -17.03 8.96 -20.46
C GLY A 55 -17.97 8.38 -19.40
N SER A 56 -18.10 7.05 -19.34
CA SER A 56 -18.93 6.40 -18.31
C SER A 56 -18.18 5.29 -17.60
N ILE A 57 -18.29 5.25 -16.26
CA ILE A 57 -17.80 4.15 -15.42
C ILE A 57 -18.44 2.83 -15.87
N GLY A 58 -19.73 2.84 -16.17
CA GLY A 58 -20.46 1.66 -16.64
C GLY A 58 -19.96 1.18 -18.01
N ALA A 59 -19.65 2.11 -18.92
CA ALA A 59 -19.07 1.76 -20.22
C ALA A 59 -17.68 1.13 -20.07
N PHE A 60 -16.83 1.70 -19.20
CA PHE A 60 -15.53 1.12 -18.86
C PHE A 60 -15.68 -0.31 -18.30
N LEU A 61 -16.51 -0.50 -17.27
CA LEU A 61 -16.70 -1.79 -16.63
C LEU A 61 -17.24 -2.85 -17.61
N LYS A 62 -18.22 -2.48 -18.44
CA LYS A 62 -18.76 -3.37 -19.46
C LYS A 62 -17.69 -3.81 -20.45
N LEU A 63 -16.89 -2.87 -20.96
CA LEU A 63 -15.81 -3.18 -21.89
C LEU A 63 -14.72 -4.02 -21.22
N PHE A 64 -14.29 -3.63 -20.02
CA PHE A 64 -13.26 -4.33 -19.26
C PHE A 64 -13.65 -5.80 -18.99
N LEU A 65 -14.89 -6.05 -18.55
CA LEU A 65 -15.38 -7.41 -18.31
C LEU A 65 -15.48 -8.21 -19.61
N SER A 66 -16.01 -7.59 -20.68
CA SER A 66 -16.11 -8.24 -22.00
C SER A 66 -14.74 -8.64 -22.55
N GLN A 67 -13.73 -7.80 -22.36
CA GLN A 67 -12.37 -8.06 -22.82
C GLN A 67 -11.72 -9.13 -21.94
N THR A 68 -11.77 -8.99 -20.61
CA THR A 68 -11.15 -9.93 -19.66
C THR A 68 -11.62 -11.37 -19.86
N PHE A 69 -12.91 -11.58 -20.13
CA PHE A 69 -13.50 -12.90 -20.36
C PHE A 69 -13.66 -13.25 -21.86
N SER A 70 -12.93 -12.58 -22.75
CA SER A 70 -12.90 -12.94 -24.17
C SER A 70 -12.35 -14.36 -24.36
N LYS A 71 -12.96 -15.11 -25.28
CA LYS A 71 -12.50 -16.46 -25.68
C LYS A 71 -11.26 -16.42 -26.58
N GLU A 72 -10.85 -15.23 -27.03
CA GLU A 72 -9.67 -15.03 -27.86
C GLU A 72 -8.36 -15.14 -27.06
N HIS A 73 -8.44 -15.11 -25.73
CA HIS A 73 -7.27 -15.21 -24.86
C HIS A 73 -6.67 -16.62 -24.84
N GLU A 74 -5.36 -16.71 -25.05
CA GLU A 74 -4.62 -17.97 -24.98
C GLU A 74 -4.46 -18.49 -23.54
N GLN A 75 -4.51 -17.60 -22.54
CA GLN A 75 -4.35 -17.94 -21.12
C GLN A 75 -5.62 -17.68 -20.33
N GLY A 76 -5.90 -18.56 -19.36
CA GLY A 76 -7.04 -18.39 -18.45
C GLY A 76 -6.82 -17.21 -17.49
N VAL A 77 -7.91 -16.52 -17.16
CA VAL A 77 -7.92 -15.33 -16.28
C VAL A 77 -7.20 -15.58 -14.95
N LEU A 78 -7.38 -16.76 -14.33
CA LEU A 78 -6.71 -17.12 -13.09
C LEU A 78 -5.18 -17.24 -13.26
N THR A 79 -4.74 -17.81 -14.37
CA THR A 79 -3.31 -17.92 -14.66
C THR A 79 -2.70 -16.55 -14.88
N THR A 80 -3.38 -15.68 -15.63
CA THR A 80 -2.98 -14.28 -15.82
C THR A 80 -2.92 -13.52 -14.50
N PHE A 81 -3.92 -13.68 -13.64
CA PHE A 81 -3.95 -13.06 -12.32
C PHE A 81 -2.78 -13.52 -11.44
N VAL A 82 -2.58 -14.83 -11.28
CA VAL A 82 -1.53 -15.34 -10.40
C VAL A 82 -0.14 -15.07 -11.00
N MET A 83 0.08 -15.43 -12.26
CA MET A 83 1.42 -15.40 -12.84
C MET A 83 1.83 -14.00 -13.27
N ASP A 84 0.96 -13.23 -13.92
CA ASP A 84 1.34 -11.94 -14.51
C ASP A 84 1.10 -10.75 -13.57
N ILE A 85 0.16 -10.86 -12.63
CA ILE A 85 -0.12 -9.80 -11.64
C ILE A 85 0.58 -10.09 -10.31
N LEU A 86 0.25 -11.20 -9.63
CA LEU A 86 0.78 -11.47 -8.29
C LEU A 86 2.26 -11.84 -8.29
N LEU A 87 2.68 -12.67 -9.25
CA LEU A 87 4.09 -13.08 -9.41
C LEU A 87 4.86 -12.22 -10.42
N GLN A 88 4.19 -11.29 -11.10
CA GLN A 88 4.81 -10.33 -12.03
C GLN A 88 5.74 -10.98 -13.08
N ARG A 89 5.38 -12.16 -13.60
CA ARG A 89 6.17 -12.99 -14.53
C ARG A 89 6.71 -12.22 -15.73
N ARG A 90 5.92 -11.29 -16.30
CA ARG A 90 6.34 -10.42 -17.41
C ARG A 90 7.55 -9.56 -17.07
N ILE A 91 7.67 -9.12 -15.81
CA ILE A 91 8.82 -8.33 -15.33
C ILE A 91 10.02 -9.24 -15.13
N LEU A 92 9.82 -10.43 -14.56
CA LEU A 92 10.87 -11.43 -14.35
C LEU A 92 11.60 -11.77 -15.64
N LYS A 93 10.84 -12.06 -16.70
CA LYS A 93 11.39 -12.38 -18.03
C LYS A 93 12.18 -11.24 -18.66
N ARG A 94 11.87 -9.98 -18.34
CA ARG A 94 12.56 -8.80 -18.90
C ARG A 94 13.81 -8.42 -18.12
N SER A 95 13.78 -8.53 -16.79
CA SER A 95 14.93 -8.24 -15.92
C SER A 95 14.66 -8.74 -14.51
N VAL A 96 15.47 -9.71 -14.07
CA VAL A 96 15.41 -10.25 -12.70
C VAL A 96 15.57 -9.15 -11.65
N LEU A 97 16.51 -8.21 -11.84
CA LEU A 97 16.70 -7.12 -10.88
C LEU A 97 15.48 -6.19 -10.78
N ARG A 98 14.82 -5.88 -11.92
CA ARG A 98 13.58 -5.10 -11.92
C ARG A 98 12.45 -5.86 -11.22
N TRP A 99 12.41 -7.18 -11.41
CA TRP A 99 11.44 -8.05 -10.76
C TRP A 99 11.65 -8.13 -9.25
N VAL A 100 12.87 -8.39 -8.77
CA VAL A 100 13.18 -8.40 -7.32
C VAL A 100 12.77 -7.08 -6.67
N MET A 101 13.08 -5.95 -7.31
CA MET A 101 12.67 -4.62 -6.85
C MET A 101 11.14 -4.47 -6.77
N HIS A 102 10.39 -4.86 -7.81
CA HIS A 102 8.93 -4.70 -7.81
C HIS A 102 8.19 -5.73 -6.97
N ILE A 103 8.63 -6.99 -6.91
CA ILE A 103 7.94 -8.03 -6.16
C ILE A 103 8.05 -7.77 -4.64
N THR A 104 9.20 -7.26 -4.19
CA THR A 104 9.42 -6.86 -2.80
C THR A 104 8.66 -5.58 -2.43
N ILE A 105 8.61 -4.58 -3.31
CA ILE A 105 7.73 -3.40 -3.10
C ILE A 105 6.25 -3.82 -3.08
N PHE A 106 5.82 -4.66 -4.03
CA PHE A 106 4.42 -5.07 -4.17
C PHE A 106 3.95 -5.85 -2.95
N TRP A 107 4.63 -6.94 -2.60
CA TRP A 107 4.24 -7.77 -1.45
C TRP A 107 4.50 -7.06 -0.12
N GLY A 108 5.61 -6.32 0.00
CA GLY A 108 5.88 -5.50 1.18
C GLY A 108 4.76 -4.48 1.43
N TRP A 109 4.38 -3.72 0.41
CA TRP A 109 3.34 -2.70 0.56
C TRP A 109 1.94 -3.30 0.77
N ILE A 110 1.53 -4.30 -0.03
CA ILE A 110 0.17 -4.85 0.08
C ILE A 110 -0.05 -5.60 1.40
N MET A 111 0.95 -6.33 1.89
CA MET A 111 0.81 -7.06 3.15
C MET A 111 0.75 -6.12 4.35
N LEU A 112 1.61 -5.09 4.39
CA LEU A 112 1.53 -4.04 5.42
C LEU A 112 0.20 -3.31 5.41
N PHE A 113 -0.33 -3.01 4.22
CA PHE A 113 -1.66 -2.42 4.07
C PHE A 113 -2.77 -3.35 4.61
N LEU A 114 -2.73 -4.64 4.25
CA LEU A 114 -3.71 -5.62 4.70
C LEU A 114 -3.66 -5.84 6.22
N PHE A 115 -2.47 -5.94 6.82
CA PHE A 115 -2.33 -6.08 8.27
C PHE A 115 -2.81 -4.84 9.01
N SER A 116 -2.43 -3.65 8.54
CA SER A 116 -2.88 -2.38 9.13
C SER A 116 -4.40 -2.23 9.05
N MET A 117 -4.99 -2.57 7.90
CA MET A 117 -6.45 -2.58 7.73
C MET A 117 -7.13 -3.62 8.61
N GLY A 118 -6.55 -4.81 8.74
CA GLY A 118 -7.08 -5.87 9.61
C GLY A 118 -7.10 -5.45 11.08
N ILE A 119 -5.99 -4.93 11.60
CA ILE A 119 -5.91 -4.40 12.98
C ILE A 119 -6.87 -3.24 13.19
N PHE A 120 -6.98 -2.34 12.21
CA PHE A 120 -7.94 -1.23 12.27
C PHE A 120 -9.40 -1.71 12.33
N VAL A 121 -9.76 -2.73 11.54
CA VAL A 121 -11.10 -3.34 11.60
C VAL A 121 -11.36 -3.97 12.97
N VAL A 122 -10.40 -4.70 13.54
CA VAL A 122 -10.50 -5.26 14.89
C VAL A 122 -10.72 -4.15 15.92
N GLU A 123 -10.01 -3.04 15.81
CA GLU A 123 -10.16 -1.89 16.68
C GLU A 123 -11.55 -1.24 16.58
N LEU A 124 -12.10 -1.10 15.35
CA LEU A 124 -13.46 -0.62 15.15
C LEU A 124 -14.52 -1.56 15.73
N LEU A 125 -14.37 -2.87 15.53
CA LEU A 125 -15.29 -3.87 16.09
C LEU A 125 -15.26 -3.89 17.62
N SER A 126 -14.09 -3.64 18.22
CA SER A 126 -13.97 -3.50 19.66
C SER A 126 -14.67 -2.25 20.19
N LYS A 127 -14.50 -1.11 19.53
CA LYS A 127 -15.23 0.12 19.89
C LYS A 127 -16.74 0.00 19.70
N ALA A 128 -17.19 -0.80 18.75
CA ALA A 128 -18.61 -1.08 18.53
C ALA A 128 -19.22 -2.05 19.56
N GLY A 129 -18.41 -2.61 20.48
CA GLY A 129 -18.86 -3.62 21.45
C GLY A 129 -19.18 -4.98 20.84
N ILE A 130 -18.76 -5.22 19.59
CA ILE A 130 -19.02 -6.46 18.84
C ILE A 130 -17.92 -7.49 19.15
N TYR A 131 -16.68 -7.03 19.33
CA TYR A 131 -15.53 -7.88 19.59
C TYR A 131 -14.79 -7.43 20.85
N HIS A 132 -14.83 -8.24 21.90
CA HIS A 132 -14.10 -7.99 23.13
C HIS A 132 -12.76 -8.71 23.06
N ALA A 133 -11.75 -8.09 22.45
CA ALA A 133 -10.38 -8.51 22.71
C ALA A 133 -10.03 -8.07 24.13
N GLU A 134 -9.52 -8.98 24.96
CA GLU A 134 -8.89 -8.58 26.22
C GLU A 134 -7.81 -7.54 25.92
N VAL A 135 -7.60 -6.57 26.81
CA VAL A 135 -6.68 -5.44 26.62
C VAL A 135 -5.23 -5.91 26.78
N HIS A 136 -4.80 -6.86 25.93
CA HIS A 136 -3.42 -7.32 25.86
C HIS A 136 -2.70 -6.65 24.68
N PRO A 137 -1.36 -6.50 24.75
CA PRO A 137 -0.56 -6.05 23.62
C PRO A 137 -0.88 -6.79 22.31
N LEU A 138 -0.74 -6.10 21.16
CA LEU A 138 -0.89 -6.68 19.81
C LEU A 138 -0.18 -8.02 19.63
N VAL A 139 0.98 -8.14 20.27
CA VAL A 139 1.87 -9.29 20.19
C VAL A 139 1.23 -10.54 20.78
N GLU A 140 0.42 -10.39 21.84
CA GLU A 140 -0.20 -11.53 22.52
C GLU A 140 -1.44 -12.01 21.75
N ASN A 141 -2.25 -11.09 21.23
CA ASN A 141 -3.47 -11.45 20.49
C ASN A 141 -3.18 -11.92 19.06
N PHE A 142 -2.16 -11.33 18.40
CA PHE A 142 -1.85 -11.57 17.00
C PHE A 142 -0.34 -11.73 16.73
N PRO A 143 0.35 -12.66 17.39
CA PRO A 143 1.82 -12.80 17.30
C PRO A 143 2.30 -13.01 15.87
N LEU A 144 1.56 -13.81 15.09
CA LEU A 144 1.87 -14.05 13.68
C LEU A 144 1.75 -12.77 12.85
N ILE A 145 0.70 -11.97 13.05
CA ILE A 145 0.48 -10.74 12.28
C ILE A 145 1.57 -9.72 12.61
N VAL A 146 1.93 -9.55 13.89
CA VAL A 146 3.01 -8.65 14.28
C VAL A 146 4.34 -9.09 13.66
N THR A 147 4.68 -10.37 13.77
CA THR A 147 5.92 -10.91 13.20
C THR A 147 5.97 -10.72 11.69
N LEU A 148 4.87 -11.03 10.98
CA LEU A 148 4.79 -10.85 9.54
C LEU A 148 4.83 -9.36 9.17
N ASN A 149 4.23 -8.48 9.97
CA ASN A 149 4.29 -7.03 9.75
C ASN A 149 5.74 -6.54 9.77
N SER A 150 6.54 -6.94 10.77
CA SER A 150 7.95 -6.58 10.82
C SER A 150 8.73 -7.17 9.63
N VAL A 151 8.49 -8.44 9.25
CA VAL A 151 9.12 -9.08 8.09
C VAL A 151 8.80 -8.33 6.78
N PHE A 152 7.53 -8.06 6.52
CA PHE A 152 7.12 -7.34 5.30
C PHE A 152 7.54 -5.87 5.31
N GLY A 153 7.74 -5.27 6.48
CA GLY A 153 8.44 -3.99 6.65
C GLY A 153 9.83 -4.00 6.02
N TYR A 154 10.64 -5.02 6.35
CA TYR A 154 11.99 -5.16 5.79
C TYR A 154 11.96 -5.56 4.31
N VAL A 155 11.01 -6.41 3.89
CA VAL A 155 10.82 -6.73 2.46
C VAL A 155 10.53 -5.45 1.66
N LEU A 156 9.65 -4.58 2.16
CA LEU A 156 9.37 -3.29 1.52
C LEU A 156 10.62 -2.39 1.50
N LEU A 157 11.34 -2.28 2.62
CA LEU A 157 12.56 -1.49 2.72
C LEU A 157 13.61 -1.92 1.69
N VAL A 158 13.86 -3.23 1.56
CA VAL A 158 14.80 -3.78 0.56
C VAL A 158 14.37 -3.37 -0.85
N GLY A 159 13.09 -3.52 -1.19
CA GLY A 159 12.57 -3.14 -2.49
C GLY A 159 12.76 -1.65 -2.80
N VAL A 160 12.46 -0.79 -1.83
CA VAL A 160 12.64 0.67 -1.94
C VAL A 160 14.12 1.04 -2.05
N LEU A 161 15.00 0.44 -1.26
CA LEU A 161 16.45 0.67 -1.35
C LEU A 161 17.01 0.26 -2.72
N ILE A 162 16.58 -0.88 -3.27
CA ILE A 162 16.95 -1.28 -4.63
C ILE A 162 16.45 -0.25 -5.65
N ALA A 163 15.21 0.24 -5.49
CA ALA A 163 14.64 1.23 -6.41
C ALA A 163 15.36 2.58 -6.38
N ILE A 164 15.80 3.03 -5.20
CA ILE A 164 16.65 4.22 -5.01
C ILE A 164 18.03 3.97 -5.62
N ALA A 165 18.71 2.88 -5.26
CA ALA A 165 20.03 2.54 -5.77
C ALA A 165 20.05 2.50 -7.31
N ARG A 166 19.05 1.87 -7.93
CA ARG A 166 18.92 1.85 -9.40
C ARG A 166 18.77 3.24 -10.02
N ARG A 167 18.14 4.19 -9.34
CA ARG A 167 17.96 5.58 -9.80
C ARG A 167 19.19 6.46 -9.56
N LEU A 168 20.03 6.12 -8.60
CA LEU A 168 21.26 6.87 -8.32
C LEU A 168 22.43 6.37 -9.18
N PHE A 169 22.55 5.05 -9.36
CA PHE A 169 23.76 4.43 -9.91
C PHE A 169 23.63 3.94 -11.36
N ILE A 170 22.43 3.65 -11.87
CA ILE A 170 22.26 3.20 -13.27
C ILE A 170 21.92 4.40 -14.15
N LYS A 171 22.85 4.76 -15.04
CA LYS A 171 22.76 5.96 -15.89
C LYS A 171 21.47 6.02 -16.70
N GLU A 172 21.09 4.91 -17.35
CA GLU A 172 19.90 4.85 -18.21
C GLU A 172 18.61 5.07 -17.42
N VAL A 173 18.57 4.60 -16.16
CA VAL A 173 17.42 4.79 -15.27
C VAL A 173 17.40 6.22 -14.73
N ARG A 174 18.56 6.75 -14.36
CA ARG A 174 18.71 8.11 -13.83
C ARG A 174 18.34 9.17 -14.87
N ASP A 175 18.84 9.02 -16.09
CA ASP A 175 18.65 10.00 -17.17
C ASP A 175 17.17 10.04 -17.63
N GLY A 176 16.40 8.97 -17.39
CA GLY A 176 14.95 8.93 -17.63
C GLY A 176 14.06 9.24 -16.40
N ASN A 177 14.65 9.55 -15.25
CA ASN A 177 13.92 9.73 -13.98
C ASN A 177 13.27 11.12 -13.91
N THR A 178 11.96 11.19 -13.69
CA THR A 178 11.27 12.49 -13.55
C THR A 178 11.19 12.95 -12.09
N PHE A 179 10.84 14.22 -11.87
CA PHE A 179 10.58 14.74 -10.53
C PHE A 179 9.50 13.91 -9.81
N TYR A 180 8.43 13.54 -10.50
CA TYR A 180 7.36 12.70 -9.94
C TYR A 180 7.86 11.33 -9.49
N ASP A 181 8.76 10.70 -10.26
CA ASP A 181 9.35 9.41 -9.86
C ASP A 181 10.21 9.55 -8.60
N THR A 182 10.97 10.64 -8.52
CA THR A 182 11.81 10.98 -7.37
C THR A 182 10.97 11.25 -6.13
N PHE A 183 9.95 12.10 -6.25
CA PHE A 183 9.04 12.45 -5.16
C PHE A 183 8.34 11.21 -4.60
N LEU A 184 7.83 10.34 -5.47
CA LEU A 184 7.10 9.14 -5.04
C LEU A 184 8.02 8.10 -4.40
N ILE A 185 9.25 7.90 -4.90
CA ILE A 185 10.15 6.91 -4.31
C ILE A 185 10.74 7.36 -2.98
N TRP A 186 11.14 8.62 -2.87
CA TRP A 186 11.68 9.17 -1.62
C TRP A 186 10.59 9.36 -0.57
N GLY A 187 9.38 9.78 -0.96
CA GLY A 187 8.27 9.83 -0.02
C GLY A 187 7.86 8.45 0.50
N LEU A 188 7.85 7.41 -0.35
CA LEU A 188 7.65 6.04 0.10
C LEU A 188 8.77 5.59 1.06
N PHE A 189 10.02 5.94 0.79
CA PHE A 189 11.13 5.65 1.68
C PHE A 189 10.97 6.30 3.06
N VAL A 190 10.62 7.60 3.10
CA VAL A 190 10.34 8.30 4.36
C VAL A 190 9.23 7.59 5.14
N ILE A 191 8.14 7.19 4.47
CA ILE A 191 7.04 6.47 5.11
C ILE A 191 7.51 5.16 5.71
N VAL A 192 8.30 4.37 4.99
CA VAL A 192 8.87 3.11 5.50
C VAL A 192 9.73 3.36 6.74
N ILE A 193 10.62 4.36 6.70
CA ILE A 193 11.47 4.71 7.85
C ILE A 193 10.63 5.15 9.05
N THR A 194 9.62 5.99 8.84
CA THR A 194 8.73 6.41 9.94
C THR A 194 7.91 5.26 10.52
N GLY A 195 7.59 4.23 9.73
CA GLY A 195 6.92 3.02 10.20
C GLY A 195 7.81 2.23 11.16
N PHE A 196 9.08 2.02 10.79
CA PHE A 196 10.05 1.38 11.67
C PHE A 196 10.30 2.19 12.95
N ILE A 197 10.43 3.51 12.85
CA ILE A 197 10.61 4.36 14.04
C ILE A 197 9.39 4.27 14.96
N SER A 198 8.18 4.32 14.40
CA SER A 198 6.93 4.16 15.15
C SER A 198 6.84 2.80 15.88
N GLU A 199 7.21 1.71 15.20
CA GLU A 199 7.28 0.37 15.78
C GLU A 199 8.38 0.25 16.85
N GLY A 200 9.56 0.84 16.60
CA GLY A 200 10.68 0.85 17.54
C GLY A 200 10.34 1.59 18.84
N ILE A 201 9.74 2.78 18.73
CA ILE A 201 9.26 3.55 19.90
C ILE A 201 8.22 2.74 20.66
N ARG A 202 7.29 2.07 19.97
CA ARG A 202 6.24 1.25 20.60
C ARG A 202 6.78 0.13 21.48
N TYR A 203 7.91 -0.48 21.15
CA TYR A 203 8.46 -1.57 21.96
C TYR A 203 9.61 -1.15 22.88
N ALA A 204 10.06 0.10 22.81
CA ALA A 204 11.19 0.60 23.59
C ALA A 204 10.99 0.42 25.10
N GLY A 205 11.88 -0.37 25.73
CA GLY A 205 11.85 -0.64 27.17
C GLY A 205 10.76 -1.62 27.63
N THR A 206 10.07 -2.29 26.70
CA THR A 206 9.09 -3.34 26.99
C THR A 206 9.73 -4.73 26.93
N GLU A 207 9.07 -5.76 27.46
CA GLU A 207 9.54 -7.15 27.35
C GLU A 207 9.53 -7.69 25.90
N TYR A 208 8.84 -7.00 24.99
CA TYR A 208 8.74 -7.31 23.57
C TYR A 208 9.83 -6.64 22.72
N ALA A 209 10.72 -5.88 23.36
CA ALA A 209 11.84 -5.25 22.68
C ALA A 209 12.80 -6.30 22.08
N THR A 210 13.15 -6.09 20.83
CA THR A 210 14.20 -6.79 20.10
C THR A 210 15.32 -5.84 19.74
N ALA A 211 16.50 -6.36 19.40
CA ALA A 211 17.62 -5.54 18.93
C ALA A 211 17.26 -4.63 17.74
N LEU A 212 16.36 -5.08 16.86
CA LEU A 212 15.91 -4.31 15.71
C LEU A 212 14.95 -3.18 16.12
N THR A 213 13.96 -3.46 16.97
CA THR A 213 13.05 -2.42 17.47
C THR A 213 13.79 -1.40 18.34
N ASP A 214 14.78 -1.83 19.12
CA ASP A 214 15.61 -0.93 19.92
C ASP A 214 16.45 -0.01 19.03
N PHE A 215 17.03 -0.54 17.95
CA PHE A 215 17.73 0.26 16.95
C PHE A 215 16.80 1.34 16.35
N TRP A 216 15.59 0.95 15.96
CA TRP A 216 14.63 1.88 15.36
C TRP A 216 13.94 2.82 16.36
N SER A 217 13.99 2.52 17.66
CA SER A 217 13.49 3.43 18.71
C SER A 217 14.28 4.75 18.76
N LEU A 218 15.53 4.73 18.27
CA LEU A 218 16.46 5.86 18.33
C LEU A 218 16.66 6.40 19.76
N GLY A 219 16.46 5.55 20.78
CA GLY A 219 16.54 5.91 22.20
C GLY A 219 15.34 6.73 22.70
N ILE A 220 14.27 6.85 21.91
CA ILE A 220 13.04 7.53 22.30
C ILE A 220 12.19 6.56 23.14
N SER A 221 11.76 7.02 24.31
CA SER A 221 10.89 6.28 25.22
C SER A 221 9.53 5.93 24.58
N ASN A 222 8.99 4.76 24.91
CA ASN A 222 7.66 4.30 24.51
C ASN A 222 6.53 5.29 24.87
N THR A 223 6.72 6.20 25.83
CA THR A 223 5.77 7.29 26.10
C THR A 223 5.43 8.17 24.88
N ALA A 224 6.31 8.20 23.87
CA ALA A 224 6.07 8.91 22.60
C ALA A 224 5.35 8.06 21.53
N SER A 225 4.95 6.83 21.86
CA SER A 225 4.28 5.89 20.96
C SER A 225 3.01 6.48 20.32
N PRO A 226 2.06 7.11 21.07
CA PRO A 226 0.86 7.68 20.46
C PRO A 226 1.11 8.78 19.41
N PRO A 227 1.92 9.83 19.67
CA PRO A 227 2.21 10.83 18.64
C PRO A 227 3.04 10.26 17.47
N ALA A 228 3.95 9.31 17.71
CA ALA A 228 4.72 8.67 16.64
C ALA A 228 3.83 7.82 15.72
N ALA A 229 2.93 7.04 16.30
CA ALA A 229 1.93 6.25 15.57
C ALA A 229 1.00 7.16 14.76
N LEU A 230 0.47 8.23 15.38
CA LEU A 230 -0.39 9.19 14.69
C LEU A 230 0.33 9.82 13.49
N PHE A 231 1.57 10.29 13.68
CA PHE A 231 2.35 10.88 12.61
C PHE A 231 2.51 9.91 11.43
N HIS A 232 2.97 8.70 11.69
CA HIS A 232 3.16 7.68 10.66
C HIS A 232 1.85 7.34 9.93
N VAL A 233 0.75 7.13 10.66
CA VAL A 233 -0.56 6.80 10.09
C VAL A 233 -1.06 7.92 9.19
N VAL A 234 -0.97 9.18 9.63
CA VAL A 234 -1.45 10.32 8.85
C VAL A 234 -0.69 10.45 7.53
N ILE A 235 0.64 10.45 7.56
CA ILE A 235 1.43 10.59 6.33
C ILE A 235 1.23 9.38 5.40
N SER A 236 1.08 8.18 5.96
CA SER A 236 0.83 6.96 5.20
C SER A 236 -0.54 7.00 4.51
N LEU A 237 -1.59 7.43 5.20
CA LEU A 237 -2.93 7.55 4.62
C LEU A 237 -2.96 8.61 3.51
N LEU A 238 -2.36 9.78 3.72
CA LEU A 238 -2.35 10.83 2.72
C LEU A 238 -1.53 10.41 1.49
N PHE A 239 -0.32 9.90 1.70
CA PHE A 239 0.62 9.66 0.60
C PHE A 239 0.45 8.29 -0.07
N CYS A 240 0.22 7.22 0.70
CA CYS A 240 0.07 5.87 0.16
C CYS A 240 -1.37 5.54 -0.24
N VAL A 241 -2.38 6.24 0.28
CA VAL A 241 -3.80 5.95 -0.04
C VAL A 241 -4.45 7.08 -0.84
N ALA A 242 -4.54 8.29 -0.29
CA ALA A 242 -5.28 9.39 -0.92
C ALA A 242 -4.66 9.82 -2.28
N MET A 243 -3.34 9.72 -2.43
CA MET A 243 -2.62 10.09 -3.66
C MET A 243 -2.65 9.02 -4.76
N ILE A 244 -3.15 7.80 -4.50
CA ILE A 244 -3.18 6.70 -5.49
C ILE A 244 -3.77 7.16 -6.84
N PRO A 245 -5.00 7.71 -6.91
CA PRO A 245 -5.63 8.02 -8.20
C PRO A 245 -5.03 9.22 -8.92
N PHE A 246 -4.32 10.09 -8.21
CA PHE A 246 -3.86 11.39 -8.73
C PHE A 246 -2.38 11.39 -9.14
N THR A 247 -1.66 10.30 -8.89
CA THR A 247 -0.22 10.21 -9.15
C THR A 247 0.12 9.00 -10.01
N LYS A 248 1.41 8.77 -10.25
CA LYS A 248 1.87 7.55 -10.92
C LYS A 248 1.51 6.28 -10.14
N TYR A 249 1.12 6.33 -8.87
CA TYR A 249 0.64 5.16 -8.09
C TYR A 249 -0.62 4.51 -8.66
N ILE A 250 -1.38 5.19 -9.52
CA ILE A 250 -2.52 4.58 -10.22
C ILE A 250 -2.14 3.31 -11.00
N HIS A 251 -0.85 3.11 -11.33
CA HIS A 251 -0.36 1.87 -11.95
C HIS A 251 -0.64 0.61 -11.12
N ILE A 252 -0.75 0.72 -9.78
CA ILE A 252 -1.11 -0.40 -8.89
C ILE A 252 -2.49 -0.97 -9.27
N ILE A 253 -3.37 -0.15 -9.85
CA ILE A 253 -4.70 -0.54 -10.33
C ILE A 253 -4.71 -0.70 -11.85
N ALA A 254 -4.25 0.31 -12.58
CA ALA A 254 -4.36 0.37 -14.03
C ALA A 254 -3.56 -0.74 -14.74
N THR A 255 -2.38 -1.10 -14.22
CA THR A 255 -1.54 -2.14 -14.84
C THR A 255 -2.19 -3.52 -14.72
N PRO A 256 -2.62 -4.00 -13.54
CA PRO A 256 -3.36 -5.26 -13.43
C PRO A 256 -4.61 -5.32 -14.32
N LEU A 257 -5.43 -4.26 -14.34
CA LEU A 257 -6.62 -4.20 -15.20
C LEU A 257 -6.24 -4.30 -16.68
N SER A 258 -5.19 -3.60 -17.12
CA SER A 258 -4.75 -3.68 -18.51
C SER A 258 -4.20 -5.06 -18.88
N ILE A 259 -3.52 -5.75 -17.95
CA ILE A 259 -2.99 -7.10 -18.19
C ILE A 259 -4.15 -8.10 -18.34
N LEU A 260 -5.17 -8.02 -17.46
CA LEU A 260 -6.36 -8.88 -17.51
C LEU A 260 -7.16 -8.68 -18.80
N ALA A 261 -7.40 -7.43 -19.19
CA ALA A 261 -8.16 -7.11 -20.40
C ALA A 261 -7.46 -7.54 -21.70
N LYS A 262 -6.14 -7.76 -21.67
CA LYS A 262 -5.34 -8.22 -22.83
C LYS A 262 -5.05 -9.73 -22.79
N GLY A 263 -5.65 -10.47 -21.85
CA GLY A 263 -5.49 -11.93 -21.76
C GLY A 263 -4.19 -12.40 -21.12
N GLY A 264 -3.37 -11.50 -20.58
CA GLY A 264 -2.08 -11.89 -20.01
C GLY A 264 -1.14 -12.49 -21.05
N GLY A 265 -0.19 -13.32 -20.59
CA GLY A 265 0.77 -13.99 -21.47
C GLY A 265 1.85 -13.07 -22.04
N GLU A 266 2.62 -13.57 -23.00
CA GLU A 266 3.54 -12.76 -23.82
C GLU A 266 3.20 -12.96 -25.29
#